data_AF-A0A1C7M7H6-F1
#
_entry.id   AF-A0A1C7M7H6-F1
#
_cell.length_a   1.000
_cell.length_b   1.000
_cell.length_c   1.000
_cell.angle_alpha   90.00
_cell.angle_beta   90.00
_cell.angle_gamma   90.00
#
_symmetry.space_group_name_H-M   'P 1'
#
loop_
_entity.id
_entity.type
_entity.pdbx_description
1 polymer ?
#
loop_
_entity_poly.entity_id
_entity_poly.type
_entity_poly.pdbx_seq_one_letter_code
_entity_poly.pdbx_strand_id
1 'polypeptide(L)'
;MLKCSSMGPATSPDVQVSQKHAHKADPFTMKAPKCTPVEKASLKLQRKARSDAYSEALAEAREVVLQQAAHMQEQFGTHDISYYLKTIMQQARMVSKQRKVNRWNIFLSQEVKKHNNGLPSNERRVRTSDPEVAKEISAHWKVMSKEEHEALMEDGVKNMANHRKMRAFVPHNTLLSAYHDAHVTLNDVEHELTVLNSCTDMDVLLFTVRSNAQHYNKPYIFCSNHHLAEFVKLVTKASVQELALKMEGYCISGIFLTTI
;
A
#
# COMPACT_ATOMS: atom_id res chain seq x y z
N MET A 1 39.89 12.76 -60.62
CA MET A 1 39.77 11.54 -61.45
C MET A 1 39.34 10.43 -60.51
N LEU A 2 38.18 9.78 -60.58
CA LEU A 2 37.38 9.29 -61.69
C LEU A 2 35.87 9.56 -61.46
N LYS A 3 35.16 9.82 -62.56
CA LYS A 3 33.70 9.77 -62.68
C LYS A 3 33.27 8.32 -62.87
N CYS A 4 32.14 7.91 -62.29
CA CYS A 4 31.32 6.84 -62.83
C CYS A 4 29.84 7.21 -62.69
N SER A 5 29.24 7.51 -63.83
CA SER A 5 27.81 7.59 -64.09
C SER A 5 27.33 6.27 -64.68
N SER A 6 26.15 5.79 -64.28
CA SER A 6 25.21 5.02 -65.12
C SER A 6 23.95 4.75 -64.28
N MET A 7 22.85 5.48 -64.53
CA MET A 7 21.74 5.10 -65.43
C MET A 7 20.98 3.86 -64.97
N GLY A 8 19.70 4.06 -64.62
CA GLY A 8 18.69 3.01 -64.39
C GLY A 8 18.30 2.29 -65.69
N PRO A 9 17.25 1.44 -65.67
CA PRO A 9 15.89 1.99 -65.84
C PRO A 9 14.73 1.17 -65.24
N ALA A 10 13.52 1.73 -65.46
CA ALA A 10 12.24 1.06 -65.70
C ALA A 10 11.33 0.70 -64.51
N THR A 11 10.47 1.67 -64.20
CA THR A 11 9.02 1.56 -63.92
C THR A 11 8.35 0.18 -64.01
N SER A 12 7.61 -0.18 -62.96
CA SER A 12 6.44 -1.09 -63.03
C SER A 12 5.21 -0.42 -62.41
N PRO A 13 4.01 -0.71 -62.93
CA PRO A 13 2.81 0.09 -62.74
C PRO A 13 2.00 -0.30 -61.50
N ASP A 14 1.22 0.68 -61.04
CA ASP A 14 -0.06 0.60 -60.32
C ASP A 14 -0.44 -0.72 -59.66
N VAL A 15 -0.42 -0.70 -58.32
CA VAL A 15 -1.51 -1.30 -57.54
C VAL A 15 -1.92 -0.29 -56.48
N GLN A 16 -2.86 0.59 -56.81
CA GLN A 16 -3.69 1.23 -55.80
C GLN A 16 -4.55 0.16 -55.13
N VAL A 17 -4.03 -0.43 -54.04
CA VAL A 17 -4.86 -1.18 -53.11
C VAL A 17 -5.71 -0.15 -52.35
N SER A 18 -6.88 0.15 -52.91
CA SER A 18 -7.98 0.76 -52.19
C SER A 18 -8.38 -0.18 -51.05
N GLN A 19 -7.73 -0.04 -49.90
CA GLN A 19 -8.19 -0.65 -48.66
C GLN A 19 -9.46 0.09 -48.26
N LYS A 20 -10.59 -0.39 -48.76
CA LYS A 20 -11.88 -0.17 -48.11
C LYS A 20 -11.75 -0.75 -46.71
N HIS A 21 -11.42 0.09 -45.73
CA HIS A 21 -11.57 -0.26 -44.33
C HIS A 21 -13.06 -0.48 -44.09
N ALA A 22 -13.46 -1.75 -44.18
CA ALA A 22 -14.72 -2.19 -43.61
C ALA A 22 -14.71 -1.74 -42.15
N HIS A 23 -15.64 -0.84 -41.80
CA HIS A 23 -15.97 -0.55 -40.42
C HIS A 23 -16.26 -1.90 -39.74
N LYS A 24 -15.31 -2.40 -38.94
CA LYS A 24 -15.58 -3.49 -38.01
C LYS A 24 -16.64 -2.94 -37.05
N ALA A 25 -17.84 -3.50 -37.13
CA ALA A 25 -18.88 -3.22 -36.15
C ALA A 25 -18.31 -3.46 -34.74
N ASP A 26 -18.59 -2.53 -33.83
CA ASP A 26 -18.18 -2.62 -32.44
C ASP A 26 -18.60 -3.97 -31.85
N PRO A 27 -17.68 -4.76 -31.27
CA PRO A 27 -17.98 -6.09 -30.75
C PRO A 27 -18.87 -6.09 -29.49
N PHE A 28 -19.31 -4.93 -29.01
CA PHE A 28 -19.96 -4.77 -27.70
C PHE A 28 -21.45 -4.37 -27.72
N THR A 29 -22.16 -4.54 -28.84
CA THR A 29 -23.63 -4.55 -28.83
C THR A 29 -24.19 -5.91 -29.20
N MET A 30 -23.75 -6.96 -28.50
CA MET A 30 -24.50 -8.22 -28.52
C MET A 30 -25.86 -7.96 -27.87
N LYS A 31 -26.91 -7.85 -28.69
CA LYS A 31 -28.30 -7.87 -28.23
C LYS A 31 -28.47 -9.12 -27.38
N ALA A 32 -28.83 -8.94 -26.10
CA ALA A 32 -29.05 -10.06 -25.19
C ALA A 32 -29.95 -11.10 -25.88
N PRO A 33 -29.55 -12.39 -25.93
CA PRO A 33 -30.33 -13.41 -26.60
C PRO A 33 -31.74 -13.41 -26.04
N LYS A 34 -32.74 -13.39 -26.93
CA LYS A 34 -34.16 -13.43 -26.55
C LYS A 34 -34.47 -14.80 -25.93
N CYS A 35 -34.17 -14.91 -24.64
CA CYS A 35 -34.34 -16.12 -23.86
C CYS A 35 -35.84 -16.38 -23.67
N THR A 36 -36.29 -17.59 -24.03
CA THR A 36 -37.70 -17.97 -23.91
C THR A 36 -38.12 -18.03 -22.43
N PRO A 37 -39.42 -17.94 -22.09
CA PRO A 37 -39.87 -18.03 -20.68
C PRO A 37 -39.39 -19.31 -19.98
N VAL A 38 -39.30 -20.42 -20.71
CA VAL A 38 -38.82 -21.72 -20.21
C VAL A 38 -37.33 -21.69 -19.91
N GLU A 39 -36.51 -21.13 -20.80
CA GLU A 39 -35.07 -20.97 -20.56
C GLU A 39 -34.78 -19.97 -19.41
N LYS A 40 -35.59 -18.93 -19.25
CA LYS A 40 -35.48 -18.03 -18.10
C LYS A 40 -35.76 -18.76 -16.78
N ALA A 41 -36.75 -19.66 -16.77
CA ALA A 41 -37.06 -20.47 -15.60
C ALA A 41 -35.93 -21.45 -15.26
N SER A 42 -35.32 -22.10 -16.27
CA SER A 42 -34.19 -23.00 -16.05
C SER A 42 -32.94 -22.25 -15.55
N LEU A 43 -32.63 -21.08 -16.11
CA LEU A 43 -31.53 -20.23 -15.63
C LEU A 43 -31.75 -19.74 -14.19
N LYS A 44 -33.00 -19.43 -13.82
CA LYS A 44 -33.34 -19.06 -12.44
C LYS A 44 -33.10 -20.22 -11.47
N LEU A 45 -33.49 -21.44 -11.85
CA LEU A 45 -33.21 -22.65 -11.06
C LEU A 45 -31.70 -22.89 -10.92
N GLN A 46 -30.93 -22.76 -12.01
CA GLN A 46 -29.46 -22.89 -11.96
C GLN A 46 -28.80 -21.84 -11.08
N ARG A 47 -29.23 -20.58 -11.16
CA ARG A 47 -28.72 -19.50 -10.30
C ARG A 47 -29.03 -19.78 -8.82
N LYS A 48 -30.23 -20.26 -8.53
CA LYS A 48 -30.62 -20.65 -7.17
C LYS A 48 -29.74 -21.80 -6.68
N ALA A 49 -29.61 -22.88 -7.45
CA ALA A 49 -28.76 -24.01 -7.09
C ALA A 49 -27.29 -23.60 -6.85
N ARG A 50 -26.75 -22.69 -7.68
CA ARG A 50 -25.39 -22.15 -7.48
C ARG A 50 -25.30 -21.30 -6.22
N SER A 51 -26.28 -20.45 -5.96
CA SER A 51 -26.34 -19.63 -4.74
C SER A 51 -26.40 -20.50 -3.49
N ASP A 52 -27.22 -21.55 -3.53
CA ASP A 52 -27.39 -22.50 -2.43
C ASP A 52 -26.06 -23.25 -2.18
N ALA A 53 -25.44 -23.82 -3.23
CA ALA A 53 -24.14 -24.50 -3.13
C ALA A 53 -23.01 -23.59 -2.64
N TYR A 54 -22.99 -22.33 -3.08
CA TYR A 54 -22.02 -21.35 -2.60
C TYR A 54 -22.24 -21.02 -1.11
N SER A 55 -23.50 -20.86 -0.69
CA SER A 55 -23.84 -20.60 0.70
C SER A 55 -23.48 -21.77 1.63
N GLU A 56 -23.63 -22.99 1.14
CA GLU A 56 -23.23 -24.22 1.83
C GLU A 56 -21.71 -24.30 1.99
N ALA A 57 -20.95 -24.11 0.90
CA ALA A 57 -19.49 -24.07 0.96
C ALA A 57 -18.95 -22.98 1.90
N LEU A 58 -19.62 -21.82 1.97
CA LEU A 58 -19.28 -20.77 2.93
C LEU A 58 -19.60 -21.17 4.38
N ALA A 59 -20.69 -21.90 4.61
CA ALA A 59 -21.04 -22.40 5.94
C ALA A 59 -20.00 -23.42 6.42
N GLU A 60 -19.61 -24.37 5.56
CA GLU A 60 -18.56 -25.36 5.85
C GLU A 60 -17.22 -24.68 6.17
N ALA A 61 -16.80 -23.71 5.36
CA ALA A 61 -15.56 -22.97 5.62
C ALA A 61 -15.60 -22.21 6.97
N ARG A 62 -16.74 -21.61 7.32
CA ARG A 62 -16.92 -20.94 8.62
C ARG A 62 -16.86 -21.93 9.78
N GLU A 63 -17.40 -23.13 9.59
CA GLU A 63 -17.35 -24.18 10.61
C GLU A 63 -15.91 -24.64 10.87
N VAL A 64 -15.09 -24.82 9.83
CA VAL A 64 -13.66 -25.14 9.98
C VAL A 64 -12.93 -24.04 10.79
N VAL A 65 -13.21 -22.77 10.50
CA VAL A 65 -12.62 -21.65 11.25
C VAL A 65 -13.08 -21.64 12.71
N LEU A 66 -14.35 -21.94 12.98
CA LEU A 66 -14.89 -22.07 14.33
C LEU A 66 -14.24 -23.22 15.11
N GLN A 67 -14.07 -24.38 14.47
CA GLN A 67 -13.38 -25.52 15.05
C GLN A 67 -11.93 -25.17 15.42
N GLN A 68 -11.22 -24.45 14.53
CA GLN A 68 -9.88 -23.99 14.81
C GLN A 68 -9.84 -22.98 15.97
N ALA A 69 -10.83 -22.08 16.05
CA ALA A 69 -10.94 -21.13 17.16
C ALA A 69 -11.20 -21.85 18.51
N ALA A 70 -12.03 -22.89 18.51
CA ALA A 70 -12.26 -23.74 19.69
C ALA A 70 -10.97 -24.47 20.11
N HIS A 71 -10.23 -25.04 19.15
CA HIS A 71 -8.94 -25.66 19.43
C HIS A 71 -7.92 -24.67 20.05
N MET A 72 -7.88 -23.42 19.56
CA MET A 72 -7.04 -22.38 20.17
C MET A 72 -7.49 -22.02 21.59
N GLN A 73 -8.80 -22.01 21.86
CA GLN A 73 -9.29 -21.81 23.23
C GLN A 73 -8.83 -22.93 24.16
N GLU A 74 -8.95 -24.19 23.75
CA GLU A 74 -8.51 -25.34 24.54
C GLU A 74 -7.01 -25.29 24.81
N GLN A 75 -6.21 -24.94 23.79
CA GLN A 75 -4.76 -24.90 23.90
C GLN A 75 -4.24 -23.76 24.78
N PHE A 76 -4.84 -22.57 24.70
CA PHE A 76 -4.32 -21.36 25.34
C PHE A 76 -5.14 -20.86 26.53
N GLY A 77 -6.41 -21.26 26.66
CA GLY A 77 -7.29 -21.04 27.83
C GLY A 77 -7.55 -19.60 28.26
N THR A 78 -6.96 -18.61 27.58
CA THR A 78 -6.89 -17.22 28.08
C THR A 78 -8.11 -16.40 27.65
N HIS A 79 -8.71 -16.75 26.51
CA HIS A 79 -9.80 -16.00 25.88
C HIS A 79 -10.93 -16.93 25.42
N ASP A 80 -12.06 -16.36 25.05
CA ASP A 80 -13.22 -17.10 24.53
C ASP A 80 -13.06 -17.45 23.04
N ILE A 81 -13.90 -18.36 22.55
CA ILE A 81 -13.90 -18.78 21.13
C ILE A 81 -14.13 -17.57 20.21
N SER A 82 -14.99 -16.63 20.63
CA SER A 82 -15.29 -15.40 19.88
C SER A 82 -14.06 -14.55 19.65
N TYR A 83 -13.18 -14.42 20.64
CA TYR A 83 -11.90 -13.74 20.51
C TYR A 83 -10.98 -14.40 19.48
N TYR A 84 -10.82 -15.73 19.52
CA TYR A 84 -9.96 -16.44 18.57
C TYR A 84 -10.54 -16.41 17.16
N LEU A 85 -11.86 -16.55 17.01
CA LEU A 85 -12.56 -16.38 15.74
C LEU A 85 -12.29 -15.01 15.13
N LYS A 86 -12.48 -13.93 15.91
CA LYS A 86 -12.16 -12.56 15.48
C LYS A 86 -10.70 -12.44 15.11
N THR A 87 -9.79 -13.04 15.87
CA THR A 87 -8.34 -12.97 15.60
C THR A 87 -7.97 -13.64 14.29
N ILE A 88 -8.52 -14.83 14.00
CA ILE A 88 -8.30 -15.54 12.74
C ILE A 88 -8.86 -14.72 11.57
N MET A 89 -10.06 -14.15 11.71
CA MET A 89 -10.68 -13.33 10.67
C MET A 89 -10.01 -11.95 10.48
N GLN A 90 -9.44 -11.37 11.54
CA GLN A 90 -8.81 -10.05 11.54
C GLN A 90 -7.32 -10.09 11.17
N GLN A 91 -6.67 -11.25 11.15
CA GLN A 91 -5.27 -11.37 10.67
C GLN A 91 -5.10 -10.89 9.21
N ALA A 92 -6.16 -10.92 8.40
CA ALA A 92 -6.17 -10.34 7.06
C ALA A 92 -6.19 -8.80 7.04
N ARG A 93 -6.44 -8.13 8.18
CA ARG A 93 -6.57 -6.67 8.30
C ARG A 93 -5.64 -6.12 9.36
N MET A 94 -4.34 -6.39 9.27
CA MET A 94 -3.43 -5.85 10.27
C MET A 94 -2.70 -4.60 9.77
N VAL A 95 -3.41 -3.48 9.96
CA VAL A 95 -2.84 -2.30 10.61
C VAL A 95 -1.87 -2.80 11.70
N SER A 96 -0.59 -2.49 11.52
CA SER A 96 0.46 -2.93 12.43
C SER A 96 0.09 -2.60 13.88
N LYS A 97 -0.08 -3.64 14.72
CA LYS A 97 -0.30 -3.48 16.15
C LYS A 97 0.95 -2.80 16.71
N GLN A 98 0.85 -1.50 17.02
CA GLN A 98 1.98 -0.77 17.58
C GLN A 98 2.36 -1.43 18.91
N ARG A 99 3.59 -1.95 19.01
CA ARG A 99 4.08 -2.60 20.22
C ARG A 99 3.94 -1.65 21.41
N LYS A 100 3.38 -2.13 22.53
CA LYS A 100 3.30 -1.35 23.78
C LYS A 100 4.69 -0.79 24.12
N VAL A 101 4.76 0.49 24.51
CA VAL A 101 6.03 1.11 24.87
C VAL A 101 6.62 0.37 26.08
N ASN A 102 7.85 -0.12 25.95
CA ASN A 102 8.52 -0.82 27.04
C ASN A 102 8.99 0.20 28.09
N ARG A 103 8.43 0.10 29.30
CA ARG A 103 8.71 0.92 30.47
C ARG A 103 10.21 1.02 30.77
N TRP A 104 10.93 -0.10 30.75
CA TRP A 104 12.38 -0.14 30.96
C TRP A 104 13.15 0.70 29.92
N ASN A 105 12.75 0.63 28.64
CA ASN A 105 13.43 1.39 27.58
C ASN A 105 13.23 2.90 27.72
N ILE A 106 12.08 3.33 28.26
CA ILE A 106 11.83 4.75 28.54
C ILE A 106 12.80 5.23 29.61
N PHE A 107 12.86 4.50 30.73
CA PHE A 107 13.72 4.83 31.85
C PHE A 107 15.20 4.84 31.45
N LEU A 108 15.65 3.78 30.78
CA LEU A 108 17.02 3.66 30.28
C LEU A 108 17.39 4.83 29.35
N SER A 109 16.48 5.26 28.48
CA SER A 109 16.68 6.43 27.61
C SER A 109 16.78 7.74 28.40
N GLN A 110 15.93 7.93 29.41
CA GLN A 110 15.96 9.12 30.26
C GLN A 110 17.25 9.20 31.09
N GLU A 111 17.68 8.11 31.71
CA GLU A 111 18.91 8.07 32.51
C GLU A 111 20.17 8.25 31.66
N VAL A 112 20.25 7.59 30.50
CA VAL A 112 21.37 7.81 29.56
C VAL A 112 21.40 9.27 29.09
N LYS A 113 20.24 9.90 28.90
CA LYS A 113 20.16 11.33 28.56
C LYS A 113 20.65 12.22 29.69
N LYS A 114 20.27 11.93 30.95
CA LYS A 114 20.76 12.66 32.13
C LYS A 114 22.28 12.53 32.26
N HIS A 115 22.80 11.32 32.13
CA HIS A 115 24.24 11.03 32.17
C HIS A 115 24.99 11.81 31.09
N ASN A 116 24.49 11.79 29.85
CA ASN A 116 25.10 12.52 28.73
C ASN A 116 25.01 14.04 28.84
N ASN A 117 24.00 14.59 29.52
CA ASN A 117 23.88 16.03 29.75
C ASN A 117 24.87 16.54 30.81
N GLY A 118 25.35 15.66 31.71
CA GLY A 118 26.35 15.99 32.72
C GLY A 118 27.79 15.96 32.20
N LEU A 119 28.03 15.38 31.02
CA LEU A 119 29.36 15.30 30.42
C LEU A 119 29.74 16.63 29.74
N PRO A 120 30.99 17.10 29.89
CA PRO A 120 31.48 18.26 29.17
C PRO A 120 31.50 18.01 27.66
N SER A 121 31.35 19.06 26.84
CA SER A 121 31.15 18.96 25.39
C SER A 121 32.23 18.20 24.61
N ASN A 122 33.41 18.00 25.19
CA ASN A 122 34.54 17.32 24.55
C ASN A 122 34.63 15.81 24.88
N GLU A 123 33.80 15.31 25.78
CA GLU A 123 33.81 13.89 26.14
C GLU A 123 32.86 13.06 25.28
N ARG A 124 33.23 11.79 25.08
CA ARG A 124 32.43 10.85 24.30
C ARG A 124 31.12 10.57 25.03
N ARG A 125 30.00 10.84 24.35
CA ARG A 125 28.67 10.45 24.84
C ARG A 125 28.57 8.94 25.03
N VAL A 126 28.04 8.56 26.18
CA VAL A 126 27.73 7.19 26.55
C VAL A 126 26.54 6.70 25.73
N ARG A 127 26.64 5.45 25.28
CA ARG A 127 25.57 4.73 24.59
C ARG A 127 24.88 3.78 25.55
N THR A 128 23.62 3.47 25.23
CA THR A 128 22.86 2.44 25.94
C THR A 128 23.51 1.06 25.90
N SER A 129 24.38 0.81 24.92
CA SER A 129 25.15 -0.44 24.79
C SER A 129 26.33 -0.55 25.74
N ASP A 130 26.71 0.53 26.44
CA ASP A 130 27.90 0.54 27.28
C ASP A 130 27.59 -0.22 28.60
N PRO A 131 28.31 -1.32 28.88
CA PRO A 131 27.90 -2.30 29.89
C PRO A 131 27.99 -1.78 31.32
N GLU A 132 28.87 -0.80 31.60
CA GLU A 132 29.04 -0.20 32.93
C GLU A 132 27.82 0.66 33.28
N VAL A 133 27.43 1.57 32.39
CA VAL A 133 26.27 2.45 32.58
C VAL A 133 24.96 1.66 32.59
N ALA A 134 24.84 0.62 31.75
CA ALA A 134 23.66 -0.26 31.79
C ALA A 134 23.53 -0.98 33.15
N LYS A 135 24.65 -1.42 33.75
CA LYS A 135 24.64 -2.07 35.08
C LYS A 135 24.21 -1.09 36.16
N GLU A 136 24.77 0.11 36.19
CA GLU A 136 24.43 1.16 37.18
C GLU A 136 22.96 1.54 37.10
N ILE A 137 22.45 1.82 35.89
CA ILE A 137 21.04 2.15 35.66
C ILE A 137 20.13 0.99 36.07
N SER A 138 20.54 -0.27 35.80
CA SER A 138 19.77 -1.44 36.20
C SER A 138 19.73 -1.63 37.72
N ALA A 139 20.82 -1.31 38.42
CA ALA A 139 20.87 -1.35 39.88
C ALA A 139 19.97 -0.26 40.47
N HIS A 140 20.02 0.96 39.93
CA HIS A 140 19.16 2.06 40.34
C HIS A 140 17.67 1.73 40.13
N TRP A 141 17.33 1.12 38.99
CA TRP A 141 15.98 0.67 38.69
C TRP A 141 15.45 -0.37 39.68
N LYS A 142 16.29 -1.29 40.16
CA LYS A 142 15.86 -2.31 41.14
C LYS A 142 15.59 -1.74 42.52
N VAL A 143 16.21 -0.62 42.87
CA VAL A 143 16.06 0.04 44.17
C VAL A 143 14.82 0.93 44.22
N MET A 144 14.40 1.49 43.08
CA MET A 144 13.23 2.37 43.02
C MET A 144 11.93 1.64 43.39
N SER A 145 11.04 2.37 44.05
CA SER A 145 9.71 1.89 44.36
C SER A 145 8.80 1.92 43.12
N LYS A 146 7.73 1.12 43.16
CA LYS A 146 6.77 1.04 42.05
C LYS A 146 6.04 2.36 41.78
N GLU A 147 5.81 3.18 42.81
CA GLU A 147 5.13 4.47 42.70
C GLU A 147 6.02 5.51 42.02
N GLU A 148 7.30 5.56 42.39
CA GLU A 148 8.30 6.42 41.73
C GLU A 148 8.49 6.05 40.26
N HIS A 149 8.47 4.75 39.96
CA HIS A 149 8.47 4.24 38.60
C HIS A 149 7.29 4.78 37.78
N GLU A 150 6.07 4.74 38.32
CA GLU A 150 4.89 5.16 37.59
C GLU A 150 4.87 6.68 37.34
N ALA A 151 5.24 7.48 38.34
CA ALA A 151 5.32 8.94 38.22
C ALA A 151 6.37 9.39 37.18
N LEU A 152 7.58 8.84 37.20
CA LEU A 152 8.64 9.18 36.23
C LEU A 152 8.31 8.73 34.80
N MET A 153 7.53 7.67 34.66
CA MET A 153 7.23 7.07 33.37
C MET A 153 6.03 7.69 32.67
N GLU A 154 5.10 8.34 33.37
CA GLU A 154 3.92 8.90 32.71
C GLU A 154 4.32 9.91 31.61
N ASP A 155 5.23 10.83 31.93
CA ASP A 155 5.76 11.80 30.98
C ASP A 155 6.62 11.16 29.90
N GLY A 156 7.40 10.14 30.26
CA GLY A 156 8.22 9.39 29.30
C GLY A 156 7.37 8.61 28.28
N VAL A 157 6.25 8.03 28.71
CA VAL A 157 5.29 7.34 27.85
C VAL A 157 4.63 8.34 26.89
N LYS A 158 4.18 9.49 27.39
CA LYS A 158 3.60 10.57 26.56
C LYS A 158 4.60 11.05 25.51
N ASN A 159 5.84 11.32 25.91
CA ASN A 159 6.91 11.74 25.01
C ASN A 159 7.26 10.69 23.96
N MET A 160 7.33 9.40 24.33
CA MET A 160 7.58 8.31 23.37
C MET A 160 6.40 8.09 22.42
N ALA A 161 5.16 8.20 22.89
CA ALA A 161 3.99 8.14 22.03
C ALA A 161 3.99 9.29 21.01
N ASN A 162 4.31 10.52 21.46
CA ASN A 162 4.45 11.68 20.59
C ASN A 162 5.59 11.50 19.59
N HIS A 163 6.76 11.03 20.03
CA HIS A 163 7.88 10.73 19.13
C HIS A 163 7.52 9.67 18.09
N ARG A 164 6.76 8.63 18.44
CA ARG A 164 6.29 7.61 17.48
C ARG A 164 5.32 8.21 16.47
N LYS A 165 4.38 9.03 16.92
CA LYS A 165 3.46 9.77 16.03
C LYS A 165 4.24 10.67 15.09
N MET A 166 5.17 11.46 15.61
CA MET A 166 5.99 12.37 14.81
C MET A 166 6.91 11.63 13.85
N ARG A 167 7.51 10.50 14.25
CA ARG A 167 8.42 9.72 13.39
C ARG A 167 7.75 9.25 12.10
N ALA A 168 6.45 8.98 12.11
CA ALA A 168 5.70 8.65 10.90
C ALA A 168 5.67 9.81 9.88
N PHE A 169 5.87 11.05 10.35
CA PHE A 169 5.87 12.27 9.52
C PHE A 169 7.27 12.88 9.37
N VAL A 170 8.30 12.34 10.04
CA VAL A 170 9.65 12.85 9.90
C VAL A 170 10.13 12.51 8.49
N PRO A 171 10.49 13.51 7.65
CA PRO A 171 11.05 13.23 6.35
C PRO A 171 12.30 12.38 6.52
N HIS A 172 12.37 11.26 5.80
CA HIS A 172 13.51 10.37 5.90
C HIS A 172 14.78 11.13 5.49
N ASN A 173 15.80 11.11 6.35
CA ASN A 173 17.06 11.82 6.12
C ASN A 173 17.84 11.33 4.89
N THR A 174 17.39 10.25 4.23
CA THR A 174 18.00 9.78 2.99
C THR A 174 16.94 9.60 1.92
N LEU A 175 17.22 10.16 0.74
CA LEU A 175 16.39 10.02 -0.46
C LEU A 175 16.14 8.54 -0.83
N LEU A 176 17.11 7.67 -0.53
CA LEU A 176 17.02 6.24 -0.78
C LEU A 176 16.03 5.52 0.16
N SER A 177 16.00 5.88 1.45
CA SER A 177 14.98 5.34 2.36
C SER A 177 13.59 5.79 1.91
N ALA A 178 13.42 7.08 1.61
CA ALA A 178 12.13 7.60 1.12
C ALA A 178 11.66 6.90 -0.18
N TYR A 179 12.59 6.52 -1.06
CA TYR A 179 12.31 5.75 -2.26
C TYR A 179 11.75 4.35 -1.92
N HIS A 180 12.45 3.59 -1.07
CA HIS A 180 11.99 2.26 -0.67
C HIS A 180 10.69 2.29 0.12
N ASP A 181 10.55 3.21 1.07
CA ASP A 181 9.35 3.35 1.88
C ASP A 181 8.13 3.70 1.01
N ALA A 182 8.30 4.59 0.03
CA ALA A 182 7.25 4.91 -0.94
C ALA A 182 6.86 3.68 -1.77
N HIS A 183 7.84 2.92 -2.28
CA HIS A 183 7.57 1.72 -3.09
C HIS A 183 6.87 0.61 -2.31
N VAL A 184 7.29 0.33 -1.08
CA VAL A 184 6.63 -0.67 -0.23
C VAL A 184 5.19 -0.26 0.04
N THR A 185 4.98 1.00 0.44
CA THR A 185 3.64 1.52 0.73
C THR A 185 2.75 1.51 -0.51
N LEU A 186 3.27 1.89 -1.68
CA LEU A 186 2.50 1.89 -2.93
C LEU A 186 2.14 0.48 -3.40
N ASN A 187 3.04 -0.50 -3.21
CA ASN A 187 2.74 -1.91 -3.49
C ASN A 187 1.62 -2.44 -2.57
N ASP A 188 1.65 -2.10 -1.28
CA ASP A 188 0.59 -2.48 -0.34
C ASP A 188 -0.75 -1.84 -0.73
N VAL A 189 -0.74 -0.56 -1.12
CA VAL A 189 -1.93 0.15 -1.61
C VAL A 189 -2.46 -0.48 -2.90
N GLU A 190 -1.58 -0.81 -3.86
CA GLU A 190 -1.96 -1.51 -5.08
C GLU A 190 -2.65 -2.85 -4.80
N HIS A 191 -2.13 -3.62 -3.84
CA HIS A 191 -2.75 -4.88 -3.42
C HIS A 191 -4.16 -4.64 -2.88
N GLU A 192 -4.34 -3.68 -1.96
CA GLU A 192 -5.64 -3.33 -1.39
C GLU A 192 -6.63 -2.81 -2.44
N LEU A 193 -6.17 -2.00 -3.40
CA LEU A 193 -7.00 -1.51 -4.49
C LEU A 193 -7.40 -2.63 -5.47
N THR A 194 -6.52 -3.61 -5.68
CA THR A 194 -6.83 -4.80 -6.48
C THR A 194 -7.89 -5.67 -5.78
N VAL A 195 -7.76 -5.87 -4.46
CA VAL A 195 -8.77 -6.57 -3.65
C VAL A 195 -10.10 -5.82 -3.71
N LEU A 196 -10.09 -4.49 -3.58
CA LEU A 196 -11.28 -3.66 -3.69
C LEU A 196 -11.98 -3.86 -5.04
N ASN A 197 -11.24 -3.74 -6.16
CA ASN A 197 -11.78 -3.95 -7.50
C ASN A 197 -12.43 -5.34 -7.63
N SER A 198 -11.77 -6.39 -7.13
CA SER A 198 -12.31 -7.77 -7.19
C SER A 198 -13.58 -7.99 -6.37
N CYS A 199 -13.76 -7.23 -5.28
CA CYS A 199 -14.86 -7.41 -4.34
C CYS A 199 -16.08 -6.55 -4.67
N THR A 200 -15.87 -5.38 -5.28
CA THR A 200 -16.92 -4.37 -5.50
C THR A 200 -17.12 -3.99 -6.95
N ASP A 201 -16.34 -4.58 -7.88
CA ASP A 201 -16.28 -4.20 -9.30
C ASP A 201 -15.99 -2.69 -9.51
N MET A 202 -15.35 -2.04 -8.52
CA MET A 202 -14.99 -0.63 -8.61
C MET A 202 -13.67 -0.47 -9.36
N ASP A 203 -13.69 0.26 -10.47
CA ASP A 203 -12.50 0.59 -11.23
C ASP A 203 -11.74 1.78 -10.60
N VAL A 204 -10.43 1.62 -10.41
CA VAL A 204 -9.57 2.60 -9.72
C VAL A 204 -8.39 2.96 -10.61
N LEU A 205 -8.14 4.27 -10.73
CA LEU A 205 -6.94 4.86 -11.31
C LEU A 205 -6.21 5.66 -10.24
N LEU A 206 -4.96 5.29 -9.95
CA LEU A 206 -4.11 5.96 -8.96
C LEU A 206 -2.88 6.56 -9.64
N PHE A 207 -2.67 7.86 -9.38
CA PHE A 207 -1.43 8.57 -9.70
C PHE A 207 -0.71 8.93 -8.41
N THR A 208 0.59 8.66 -8.35
CA THR A 208 1.45 9.24 -7.31
C THR A 208 2.65 9.89 -7.98
N VAL A 209 2.82 11.19 -7.74
CA VAL A 209 3.91 12.00 -8.32
C VAL A 209 4.72 12.63 -7.19
N ARG A 210 6.02 12.85 -7.42
CA ARG A 210 6.86 13.59 -6.46
C ARG A 210 6.63 15.08 -6.60
N SER A 211 6.66 15.79 -5.48
CA SER A 211 6.65 17.26 -5.46
C SER A 211 8.05 17.87 -5.52
N ASN A 212 9.10 17.07 -5.28
CA ASN A 212 10.49 17.53 -5.25
C ASN A 212 11.31 16.80 -6.32
N ALA A 213 11.97 17.57 -7.19
CA ALA A 213 12.81 17.06 -8.27
C ALA A 213 14.01 16.21 -7.79
N GLN A 214 14.46 16.37 -6.54
CA GLN A 214 15.57 15.59 -5.99
C GLN A 214 15.19 14.16 -5.59
N HIS A 215 13.90 13.83 -5.46
CA HIS A 215 13.48 12.48 -5.10
C HIS A 215 13.67 11.53 -6.28
N TYR A 216 14.17 10.31 -6.05
CA TYR A 216 14.42 9.33 -7.13
C TYR A 216 13.16 8.66 -7.70
N ASN A 217 12.01 8.82 -7.02
CA ASN A 217 10.75 8.19 -7.42
C ASN A 217 10.31 8.71 -8.80
N LYS A 218 10.01 7.80 -9.72
CA LYS A 218 9.27 8.12 -10.96
C LYS A 218 7.77 8.17 -10.62
N PRO A 219 6.94 8.82 -11.46
CA PRO A 219 5.49 8.74 -11.30
C PRO A 219 5.04 7.28 -11.22
N TYR A 220 4.33 6.96 -10.14
CA TYR A 220 3.70 5.66 -9.96
C TYR A 220 2.29 5.71 -10.52
N ILE A 221 1.94 4.70 -11.31
CA ILE A 221 0.67 4.60 -12.00
C ILE A 221 0.13 3.21 -11.75
N PHE A 222 -1.07 3.16 -11.19
CA PHE A 222 -1.82 1.92 -11.03
C PHE A 222 -3.20 2.08 -11.68
N CYS A 223 -3.57 1.09 -12.49
CA CYS A 223 -4.89 0.99 -13.11
C CYS A 223 -5.45 -0.39 -12.78
N SER A 224 -6.62 -0.45 -12.13
CA SER A 224 -7.28 -1.75 -11.91
C SER A 224 -7.72 -2.40 -13.21
N ASN A 225 -8.05 -1.59 -14.24
CA ASN A 225 -8.58 -2.04 -15.52
C ASN A 225 -7.98 -1.23 -16.69
N HIS A 226 -7.69 -1.90 -17.81
CA HIS A 226 -7.12 -1.28 -19.01
C HIS A 226 -8.06 -0.23 -19.64
N HIS A 227 -9.38 -0.41 -19.53
CA HIS A 227 -10.35 0.54 -20.11
C HIS A 227 -10.22 1.95 -19.51
N LEU A 228 -9.78 2.08 -18.26
CA LEU A 228 -9.50 3.39 -17.65
C LEU A 228 -8.37 4.11 -18.40
N ALA A 229 -7.32 3.38 -18.77
CA ALA A 229 -6.20 3.95 -19.52
C ALA A 229 -6.63 4.40 -20.92
N GLU A 230 -7.50 3.63 -21.58
CA GLU A 230 -8.09 4.00 -22.87
C GLU A 230 -9.01 5.21 -22.76
N PHE A 231 -9.84 5.27 -21.72
CA PHE A 231 -10.70 6.43 -21.44
C PHE A 231 -9.87 7.70 -21.26
N VAL A 232 -8.82 7.66 -20.44
CA VAL A 232 -7.91 8.80 -20.25
C VAL A 232 -7.27 9.20 -21.58
N LYS A 233 -6.79 8.22 -22.37
CA LYS A 233 -6.21 8.47 -23.69
C LYS A 233 -7.21 9.09 -24.67
N LEU A 234 -8.45 8.63 -24.65
CA LEU A 234 -9.51 9.13 -25.52
C LEU A 234 -9.84 10.59 -25.21
N VAL A 235 -9.97 10.92 -23.91
CA VAL A 235 -10.37 12.26 -23.43
C VAL A 235 -9.22 13.26 -23.53
N THR A 236 -8.03 12.89 -23.07
CA THR A 236 -6.88 13.83 -22.97
C THR A 236 -6.00 13.84 -24.22
N LYS A 237 -6.19 12.87 -25.13
CA LYS A 237 -5.29 12.59 -26.26
C LYS A 237 -3.85 12.31 -25.84
N ALA A 238 -3.62 11.95 -24.57
CA ALA A 238 -2.31 11.63 -24.01
C ALA A 238 -2.36 10.28 -23.30
N SER A 239 -1.24 9.55 -23.27
CA SER A 239 -1.17 8.34 -22.45
C SER A 239 -1.30 8.66 -20.96
N VAL A 240 -1.74 7.69 -20.15
CA VAL A 240 -1.77 7.84 -18.68
C VAL A 240 -0.40 8.23 -18.13
N GLN A 241 0.67 7.71 -18.74
CA GLN A 241 2.05 8.02 -18.37
C GLN A 241 2.45 9.45 -18.73
N GLU A 242 2.09 9.95 -19.91
CA GLU A 242 2.29 11.36 -20.26
C GLU A 242 1.52 12.28 -19.33
N LEU A 243 0.28 11.90 -18.96
CA LEU A 243 -0.52 12.69 -18.02
C LEU A 243 0.13 12.73 -16.64
N ALA A 244 0.62 11.60 -16.15
CA ALA A 244 1.36 11.52 -14.88
C ALA A 244 2.63 12.36 -14.90
N LEU A 245 3.39 12.34 -16.00
CA LEU A 245 4.59 13.18 -16.17
C LEU A 245 4.25 14.68 -16.24
N LYS A 246 3.17 15.06 -16.92
CA LYS A 246 2.69 16.46 -16.94
C LYS A 246 2.26 16.91 -15.55
N MET A 247 1.56 16.06 -14.81
CA MET A 247 1.16 16.31 -13.43
C MET A 247 2.38 16.42 -12.50
N GLU A 248 3.38 15.55 -12.64
CA GLU A 248 4.64 15.63 -11.92
C GLU A 248 5.38 16.95 -12.22
N GLY A 249 5.51 17.31 -13.49
CA GLY A 249 6.11 18.58 -13.90
C GLY A 249 5.39 19.78 -13.29
N TYR A 250 4.06 19.76 -13.27
CA TYR A 250 3.26 20.78 -12.60
C TYR A 250 3.53 20.83 -11.09
N CYS A 251 3.53 19.69 -10.40
CA CYS A 251 3.83 19.63 -8.96
C CYS A 251 5.25 20.10 -8.61
N ILE A 252 6.25 19.78 -9.43
CA ILE A 252 7.64 20.22 -9.25
C ILE A 252 7.80 21.71 -9.53
N SER A 253 7.05 22.24 -10.52
CA SER A 253 7.16 23.65 -10.91
C SER A 253 6.79 24.63 -9.79
N GLY A 254 6.05 24.18 -8.77
CA GLY A 254 5.57 25.03 -7.68
C GLY A 254 4.62 26.13 -8.15
N ILE A 255 4.09 26.04 -9.37
CA ILE A 255 3.07 26.97 -9.89
C ILE A 255 1.78 26.68 -9.15
N PHE A 256 1.63 27.28 -7.97
CA PHE A 256 0.33 27.43 -7.36
C PHE A 256 -0.42 28.45 -8.20
N LEU A 257 -1.47 28.02 -8.89
CA LEU A 257 -2.46 28.97 -9.37
C LEU A 257 -3.10 29.57 -8.12
N THR A 258 -2.51 30.66 -7.60
CA THR A 258 -3.19 31.59 -6.70
C THR A 258 -4.36 32.15 -7.48
N THR A 259 -5.43 31.37 -7.48
CA THR A 259 -6.69 31.75 -8.07
C THR A 259 -7.37 32.62 -7.03
N ILE A 260 -7.68 33.82 -7.48
CA ILE A 260 -8.26 34.98 -6.78
C ILE A 260 -9.59 34.60 -6.13
#